data_AF-A0A7V2NJC5-F1
#
_entry.id   AF-A0A7V2NJC5-F1
#
_cell.length_a   1.000
_cell.length_b   1.000
_cell.length_c   1.000
_cell.angle_alpha   90.00
_cell.angle_beta   90.00
_cell.angle_gamma   90.00
#
_symmetry.space_group_name_H-M   'P 1'
#
loop_
_entity.id
_entity.type
_entity.pdbx_description
1 polymer ?
#
loop_
_entity_poly.entity_id
_entity_poly.type
_entity_poly.pdbx_seq_one_letter_code
_entity_poly.pdbx_strand_id
1 'polypeptide(L)'
;MSDGWLFWTCYNSEREFIEGGKLEVTASQRDKDFVLMIDWRAAEKAVRDGKSQMIKGAPVLDPLTAPGVAYFFPLAKSPHGVDVSPSGQWIVGSGKLSPTTTVFNMEKIKTAIAAQDFEETIDGIPVLNYNSVREAEIPVGLGPLHTQFDNRGNAYTSLFIESAVAKWKLPPYEDGVDMNQYVLDKIPVAYNIGHLVTAEGDSRSPDGNYLVALNKLSKGRHLSVGPSIPESAQLIDISGEKMNLLYDAFTEPEPHYAVMIKADKLDPIEVYKRDDPNWPHNPDAIWSTEEARVERNGRNVEVWMMAVRSFFAPDVIRVRQGDTVTIHVTNIEQTRDELHGFAINNYNINLVVDPGETKSVTFKADQSGVFAFYCTNFCSALHQEMQGYMLVK
;
A
#
# COMPACT_ATOMS: atom_id res chain seq x y z
N MET A 1 23.28 2.63 4.46
CA MET A 1 23.73 3.81 5.24
C MET A 1 22.60 4.39 6.10
N SER A 2 21.37 4.42 5.58
CA SER A 2 20.13 4.82 6.26
C SER A 2 19.48 3.76 7.17
N ASP A 3 20.09 2.58 7.35
CA ASP A 3 19.59 1.57 8.29
C ASP A 3 19.41 2.19 9.70
N GLY A 4 18.27 1.91 10.33
CA GLY A 4 17.88 2.50 11.61
C GLY A 4 16.99 3.74 11.50
N TRP A 5 16.80 4.31 10.30
CA TRP A 5 16.10 5.58 10.11
C TRP A 5 14.82 5.46 9.29
N LEU A 6 13.82 6.25 9.64
CA LEU A 6 12.55 6.40 8.92
C LEU A 6 12.36 7.87 8.52
N PHE A 7 11.68 8.13 7.40
CA PHE A 7 11.55 9.45 6.81
C PHE A 7 10.11 9.77 6.43
N TRP A 8 9.66 10.99 6.71
CA TRP A 8 8.37 11.52 6.28
C TRP A 8 8.51 12.98 5.85
N THR A 9 7.84 13.36 4.77
CA THR A 9 7.69 14.77 4.43
C THR A 9 6.65 15.45 5.33
N CYS A 10 6.85 16.73 5.60
CA CYS A 10 5.85 17.60 6.19
C CYS A 10 5.53 18.68 5.16
N TYR A 11 4.28 18.80 4.72
CA TYR A 11 3.88 19.81 3.73
C TYR A 11 3.24 21.06 4.35
N ASN A 12 2.84 20.99 5.62
CA ASN A 12 2.14 22.03 6.38
C ASN A 12 2.89 22.24 7.70
N SER A 13 4.15 22.63 7.60
CA SER A 13 4.96 22.90 8.79
C SER A 13 4.51 24.16 9.53
N GLU A 14 3.68 24.98 8.88
CA GLU A 14 2.98 26.15 9.42
C GLU A 14 1.87 25.79 10.41
N ARG A 15 1.39 24.54 10.42
CA ARG A 15 0.26 24.07 11.25
C ARG A 15 -1.04 24.82 10.99
N GLU A 16 -1.23 25.24 9.75
CA GLU A 16 -2.41 25.97 9.33
C GLU A 16 -3.63 25.04 9.20
N PHE A 17 -4.82 25.61 9.43
CA PHE A 17 -6.10 24.92 9.31
C PHE A 17 -7.13 25.82 8.61
N ILE A 18 -8.28 25.27 8.21
CA ILE A 18 -9.29 25.95 7.37
C ILE A 18 -10.14 26.92 8.20
N GLU A 19 -9.53 27.93 8.82
CA GLU A 19 -10.26 29.04 9.45
C GLU A 19 -9.87 30.35 8.75
N GLY A 20 -10.76 30.85 7.88
CA GLY A 20 -10.60 32.15 7.23
C GLY A 20 -9.76 32.19 5.94
N GLY A 21 -9.31 31.04 5.42
CA GLY A 21 -8.51 30.96 4.19
C GLY A 21 -8.56 29.60 3.47
N LYS A 22 -7.91 29.51 2.31
CA LYS A 22 -7.67 28.25 1.60
C LYS A 22 -6.41 27.61 2.18
N LEU A 23 -6.52 26.36 2.63
CA LEU A 23 -5.41 25.66 3.29
C LEU A 23 -4.17 25.58 2.40
N GLU A 24 -4.34 25.42 1.08
CA GLU A 24 -3.21 25.35 0.15
C GLU A 24 -2.40 26.64 0.11
N VAL A 25 -3.03 27.78 0.41
CA VAL A 25 -2.37 29.08 0.48
C VAL A 25 -1.69 29.24 1.83
N THR A 26 -2.41 28.98 2.92
CA THR A 26 -1.88 29.22 4.27
C THR A 26 -0.81 28.20 4.67
N ALA A 27 -0.97 26.93 4.31
CA ALA A 27 0.01 25.85 4.53
C ALA A 27 1.16 25.80 3.50
N SER A 28 1.35 26.87 2.72
CA SER A 28 2.46 26.97 1.75
C SER A 28 3.12 28.35 1.83
N GLN A 29 3.24 28.93 3.02
CA GLN A 29 3.83 30.25 3.20
C GLN A 29 5.34 30.18 3.34
N ARG A 30 5.89 29.13 3.96
CA ARG A 30 7.33 28.95 4.13
C ARG A 30 8.01 28.61 2.82
N ASP A 31 9.28 29.03 2.67
CA ASP A 31 10.09 28.65 1.49
C ASP A 31 10.54 27.19 1.54
N LYS A 32 10.70 26.65 2.74
CA LYS A 32 11.01 25.25 3.02
C LYS A 32 10.15 24.76 4.16
N ASP A 33 9.63 23.55 4.00
CA ASP A 33 9.13 22.74 5.10
C ASP A 33 10.22 21.75 5.51
N PHE A 34 9.85 20.53 5.92
CA PHE A 34 10.78 19.58 6.49
C PHE A 34 10.58 18.18 5.94
N VAL A 35 11.66 17.41 5.99
CA VAL A 35 11.59 15.97 6.17
C VAL A 35 11.83 15.67 7.66
N LEU A 36 10.89 14.95 8.27
CA LEU A 36 11.06 14.32 9.58
C LEU A 36 11.86 13.04 9.41
N MET A 37 12.95 12.92 10.17
CA MET A 37 13.76 11.72 10.27
C MET A 37 13.70 11.16 11.69
N ILE A 38 13.38 9.87 11.84
CA ILE A 38 13.26 9.19 13.14
C ILE A 38 14.27 8.05 13.24
N ASP A 39 15.04 7.98 14.32
CA ASP A 39 15.80 6.78 14.70
C ASP A 39 14.85 5.81 15.41
N TRP A 40 14.43 4.75 14.70
CA TRP A 40 13.45 3.82 15.26
C TRP A 40 14.04 3.00 16.43
N ARG A 41 15.37 2.81 16.48
CA ARG A 41 16.04 2.09 17.57
C ARG A 41 16.10 2.97 18.82
N ALA A 42 16.36 4.28 18.65
CA ALA A 42 16.28 5.23 19.74
C ALA A 42 14.83 5.35 20.26
N ALA A 43 13.85 5.37 19.37
CA ALA A 43 12.43 5.37 19.74
C ALA A 43 12.05 4.11 20.55
N GLU A 44 12.43 2.92 20.06
CA GLU A 44 12.19 1.65 20.76
C GLU A 44 12.85 1.65 22.15
N LYS A 45 14.08 2.14 22.26
CA LYS A 45 14.75 2.28 23.56
C LYS A 45 14.01 3.25 24.48
N ALA A 46 13.55 4.39 23.96
CA ALA A 46 12.83 5.38 24.76
C ALA A 46 11.51 4.81 25.32
N VAL A 47 10.77 4.03 24.53
CA VAL A 47 9.57 3.31 25.02
C VAL A 47 9.94 2.32 26.12
N ARG A 48 11.00 1.51 25.92
CA ARG A 48 11.48 0.55 26.94
C ARG A 48 11.93 1.22 28.24
N ASP A 49 12.52 2.42 28.14
CA ASP A 49 12.95 3.23 29.29
C ASP A 49 11.77 3.95 29.99
N GLY A 50 10.52 3.75 29.53
CA GLY A 50 9.34 4.37 30.13
C GLY A 50 9.15 5.85 29.78
N LYS A 51 9.74 6.32 28.67
CA LYS A 51 9.63 7.72 28.20
C LYS A 51 8.40 7.98 27.33
N SER A 52 7.53 6.99 27.14
CA SER A 52 6.29 7.13 26.38
C SER A 52 5.07 7.25 27.29
N GLN A 53 4.03 7.93 26.81
CA GLN A 53 2.71 7.93 27.42
C GLN A 53 1.76 6.99 26.65
N MET A 54 0.92 6.26 27.37
CA MET A 54 -0.10 5.43 26.73
C MET A 54 -1.27 6.29 26.26
N ILE A 55 -1.50 6.38 24.95
CA ILE A 55 -2.66 7.06 24.36
C ILE A 55 -3.45 6.03 23.58
N LYS A 56 -4.70 5.79 24.00
CA LYS A 56 -5.62 4.83 23.36
C LYS A 56 -4.99 3.44 23.13
N GLY A 57 -4.17 2.97 24.05
CA GLY A 57 -3.57 1.63 23.99
C GLY A 57 -2.24 1.54 23.22
N ALA A 58 -1.71 2.63 22.68
CA ALA A 58 -0.39 2.67 22.06
C ALA A 58 0.59 3.54 22.88
N PRO A 59 1.87 3.14 23.00
CA PRO A 59 2.90 4.03 23.54
C PRO A 59 3.18 5.16 22.53
N VAL A 60 3.02 6.40 22.98
CA VAL A 60 3.29 7.61 22.20
C VAL A 60 4.46 8.35 22.82
N LEU A 61 5.47 8.64 22.01
CA LEU A 61 6.63 9.42 22.42
C LEU A 61 6.38 10.91 22.16
N ASP A 62 6.67 11.73 23.17
CA ASP A 62 6.85 13.16 23.01
C ASP A 62 8.35 13.42 22.80
N PRO A 63 8.79 14.00 21.66
CA PRO A 63 10.19 14.33 21.42
C PRO A 63 10.86 15.13 22.55
N LEU A 64 10.12 15.96 23.30
CA LEU A 64 10.63 16.69 24.47
C LEU A 64 11.10 15.76 25.60
N THR A 65 10.45 14.60 25.74
CA THR A 65 10.77 13.59 26.75
C THR A 65 11.76 12.53 26.26
N ALA A 66 11.98 12.48 24.94
CA ALA A 66 12.87 11.54 24.27
C ALA A 66 13.80 12.25 23.26
N PRO A 67 14.67 13.18 23.73
CA PRO A 67 15.56 13.92 22.85
C PRO A 67 16.50 12.98 22.09
N GLY A 68 16.77 13.32 20.82
CA GLY A 68 17.61 12.53 19.91
C GLY A 68 16.89 11.41 19.15
N VAL A 69 15.58 11.21 19.37
CA VAL A 69 14.77 10.26 18.58
C VAL A 69 14.42 10.80 17.20
N ALA A 70 14.25 12.11 17.06
CA ALA A 70 13.78 12.76 15.85
C ALA A 70 14.65 13.96 15.47
N TYR A 71 14.75 14.21 14.17
CA TYR A 71 15.42 15.36 13.56
C TYR A 71 14.60 15.85 12.37
N PHE A 72 14.65 17.15 12.10
CA PHE A 72 14.16 17.72 10.86
C PHE A 72 15.33 18.09 9.96
N PHE A 73 15.16 17.98 8.64
CA PHE A 73 15.99 18.73 7.70
C PHE A 73 15.12 19.51 6.70
N PRO A 74 15.48 20.77 6.36
CA PRO A 74 14.66 21.61 5.50
C PRO A 74 14.51 21.07 4.07
N LEU A 75 13.31 21.19 3.48
CA LEU A 75 13.01 20.78 2.10
C LEU A 75 11.97 21.73 1.46
N ALA A 76 12.32 22.31 0.31
CA ALA A 76 11.42 23.14 -0.49
C ALA A 76 10.52 22.29 -1.37
N LYS A 77 9.24 22.60 -1.61
CA LYS A 77 8.33 23.43 -0.82
C LYS A 77 6.97 22.71 -0.77
N SER A 78 6.41 22.59 0.42
CA SER A 78 5.27 21.71 0.70
C SER A 78 5.51 20.31 0.10
N PRO A 79 6.65 19.68 0.40
CA PRO A 79 7.14 18.50 -0.29
C PRO A 79 6.18 17.31 -0.19
N HIS A 80 6.35 16.34 -1.08
CA HIS A 80 5.47 15.18 -1.15
C HIS A 80 6.23 13.86 -0.95
N GLY A 81 6.95 13.37 -1.95
CA GLY A 81 7.78 12.18 -1.86
C GLY A 81 9.05 12.40 -1.05
N VAL A 82 9.43 11.37 -0.29
CA VAL A 82 10.76 11.21 0.30
C VAL A 82 11.22 9.77 0.06
N ASP A 83 12.11 9.61 -0.91
CA ASP A 83 12.47 8.31 -1.46
C ASP A 83 13.94 7.98 -1.15
N VAL A 84 14.19 6.78 -0.62
CA VAL A 84 15.53 6.34 -0.21
C VAL A 84 16.20 5.59 -1.36
N SER A 85 17.39 6.02 -1.77
CA SER A 85 18.12 5.33 -2.85
C SER A 85 18.44 3.88 -2.47
N PRO A 86 18.68 2.98 -3.45
CA PRO A 86 19.00 1.57 -3.18
C PRO A 86 20.23 1.33 -2.28
N SER A 87 21.20 2.25 -2.33
CA SER A 87 22.38 2.23 -1.44
C SER A 87 22.05 2.63 0.02
N GLY A 88 20.90 3.26 0.22
CA GLY A 88 20.51 3.94 1.45
C GLY A 88 21.43 5.12 1.81
N GLN A 89 22.25 5.60 0.87
CA GLN A 89 23.15 6.74 1.08
C GLN A 89 22.45 8.06 0.81
N TRP A 90 21.54 8.08 -0.17
CA TRP A 90 20.86 9.28 -0.63
C TRP A 90 19.39 9.24 -0.24
N ILE A 91 18.90 10.35 0.31
CA ILE A 91 17.48 10.56 0.60
C ILE A 91 17.00 11.65 -0.34
N VAL A 92 15.95 11.36 -1.09
CA VAL A 92 15.51 12.20 -2.20
C VAL A 92 14.17 12.83 -1.85
N GLY A 93 14.16 14.13 -1.60
CA GLY A 93 12.95 14.90 -1.29
C GLY A 93 12.38 15.58 -2.53
N SER A 94 11.15 15.24 -2.91
CA SER A 94 10.46 15.81 -4.06
C SER A 94 9.70 17.08 -3.69
N GLY A 95 10.04 18.17 -4.36
CA GLY A 95 9.69 19.51 -3.90
C GLY A 95 8.28 20.03 -4.20
N LYS A 96 7.41 19.26 -4.87
CA LYS A 96 6.03 19.60 -5.23
C LYS A 96 5.81 21.01 -5.81
N LEU A 97 5.73 22.03 -4.96
CA LEU A 97 5.59 23.43 -5.38
C LEU A 97 6.92 24.04 -5.85
N SER A 98 8.04 23.49 -5.40
CA SER A 98 9.37 23.75 -5.95
C SER A 98 9.62 22.84 -7.16
N PRO A 99 10.16 23.34 -8.29
CA PRO A 99 10.42 22.55 -9.48
C PRO A 99 11.69 21.68 -9.38
N THR A 100 12.11 21.37 -8.15
CA THR A 100 13.35 20.67 -7.85
C THR A 100 13.09 19.43 -6.99
N THR A 101 14.01 18.48 -7.11
CA THR A 101 14.18 17.39 -6.17
C THR A 101 15.49 17.61 -5.43
N THR A 102 15.49 17.54 -4.10
CA THR A 102 16.71 17.69 -3.28
C THR A 102 17.27 16.33 -2.92
N VAL A 103 18.56 16.13 -3.17
CA VAL A 103 19.31 14.94 -2.74
C VAL A 103 20.02 15.28 -1.43
N PHE A 104 19.72 14.54 -0.38
CA PHE A 104 20.40 14.61 0.91
C PHE A 104 21.35 13.42 1.08
N ASN A 105 22.42 13.62 1.85
CA ASN A 105 23.45 12.60 2.08
C ASN A 105 23.42 12.11 3.52
N MET A 106 23.22 10.81 3.73
CA MET A 106 23.15 10.22 5.08
C MET A 106 24.44 10.38 5.90
N GLU A 107 25.61 10.41 5.26
CA GLU A 107 26.87 10.66 5.95
C GLU A 107 26.97 12.10 6.45
N LYS A 108 26.59 13.06 5.60
CA LYS A 108 26.50 14.47 5.97
C LYS A 108 25.49 14.70 7.10
N ILE A 109 24.31 14.09 7.00
CA ILE A 109 23.27 14.13 8.05
C ILE A 109 23.83 13.64 9.40
N LYS A 110 24.47 12.46 9.42
CA LYS A 110 25.06 11.92 10.66
C LYS A 110 26.18 12.80 11.21
N THR A 111 26.98 13.40 10.32
CA THR A 111 28.05 14.33 10.70
C THR A 111 27.46 15.60 11.32
N ALA A 112 26.41 16.18 10.72
CA ALA A 112 25.71 17.35 11.26
C ALA A 112 25.08 17.06 12.63
N ILE A 113 24.46 15.88 12.81
CA ILE A 113 23.92 15.43 14.10
C ILE A 113 25.02 15.32 15.16
N ALA A 114 26.14 14.69 14.82
CA ALA A 114 27.26 14.51 15.74
C ALA A 114 27.93 15.85 16.11
N ALA A 115 27.99 16.79 15.16
CA ALA A 115 28.51 18.13 15.37
C ALA A 115 27.51 19.10 16.03
N GLN A 116 26.26 18.66 16.24
CA GLN A 116 25.15 19.50 16.70
C GLN A 116 24.93 20.74 15.82
N ASP A 117 25.11 20.60 14.52
CA ASP A 117 24.94 21.66 13.53
C ASP A 117 23.46 21.86 13.19
N PHE A 118 22.78 22.61 14.06
CA PHE A 118 21.35 22.86 14.01
C PHE A 118 21.05 24.35 13.80
N GLU A 119 20.07 24.65 12.95
CA GLU A 119 19.58 26.02 12.73
C GLU A 119 18.63 26.47 13.84
N GLU A 120 17.76 25.56 14.30
CA GLU A 120 16.78 25.82 15.34
C GLU A 120 16.29 24.51 16.00
N THR A 121 15.30 24.61 16.89
CA THR A 121 14.62 23.47 17.50
C THR A 121 13.13 23.75 17.56
N ILE A 122 12.32 22.83 17.02
CA ILE A 122 10.86 22.95 16.96
C ILE A 122 10.26 21.79 17.75
N ASP A 123 9.45 22.08 18.78
CA ASP A 123 8.85 21.09 19.68
C ASP A 123 9.83 20.03 20.22
N GLY A 124 11.07 20.44 20.52
CA GLY A 124 12.12 19.54 21.01
C GLY A 124 12.83 18.72 19.92
N ILE A 125 12.49 18.93 18.64
CA ILE A 125 13.14 18.29 17.49
C ILE A 125 14.16 19.26 16.87
N PRO A 126 15.47 18.93 16.83
CA PRO A 126 16.47 19.76 16.20
C PRO A 126 16.27 19.84 14.67
N VAL A 127 16.43 21.03 14.10
CA VAL A 127 16.42 21.26 12.65
C VAL A 127 17.87 21.35 12.15
N LEU A 128 18.30 20.40 11.33
CA LEU A 128 19.64 20.33 10.78
C LEU A 128 19.90 21.48 9.80
N ASN A 129 21.13 22.01 9.79
CA ASN A 129 21.53 23.02 8.80
C ASN A 129 21.40 22.48 7.37
N TYR A 130 20.61 23.17 6.55
CA TYR A 130 20.24 22.69 5.22
C TYR A 130 21.46 22.46 4.31
N ASN A 131 22.43 23.38 4.32
CA ASN A 131 23.62 23.28 3.48
C ASN A 131 24.57 22.18 3.95
N SER A 132 24.56 21.89 5.25
CA SER A 132 25.40 20.85 5.84
C SER A 132 24.92 19.45 5.49
N VAL A 133 23.62 19.25 5.20
CA VAL A 133 23.04 17.92 4.94
C VAL A 133 22.73 17.64 3.47
N ARG A 134 22.59 18.68 2.66
CA ARG A 134 22.31 18.56 1.23
C ARG A 134 23.53 18.09 0.43
N GLU A 135 23.26 17.23 -0.55
CA GLU A 135 24.19 16.91 -1.64
C GLU A 135 23.99 17.85 -2.82
N ALA A 136 22.77 17.92 -3.38
CA ALA A 136 22.42 18.87 -4.44
C ALA A 136 20.91 19.08 -4.59
N GLU A 137 20.52 20.10 -5.36
CA GLU A 137 19.16 20.28 -5.89
C GLU A 137 19.16 20.01 -7.39
N ILE A 138 18.28 19.12 -7.86
CA ILE A 138 18.15 18.74 -9.27
C ILE A 138 16.91 19.42 -9.85
N PRO A 139 17.03 20.27 -10.88
CA PRO A 139 15.90 20.97 -11.51
C PRO A 139 15.12 20.04 -12.45
N VAL A 140 14.38 19.10 -11.86
CA VAL A 140 13.67 18.05 -12.59
C VAL A 140 12.47 18.56 -13.39
N GLY A 141 11.83 19.68 -12.99
CA GLY A 141 10.67 20.26 -13.69
C GLY A 141 9.48 20.56 -12.77
N LEU A 142 8.36 20.99 -13.33
CA LEU A 142 7.20 21.47 -12.57
C LEU A 142 6.40 20.32 -11.93
N GLY A 143 6.15 20.45 -10.63
CA GLY A 143 5.32 19.51 -9.86
C GLY A 143 6.00 18.18 -9.52
N PRO A 144 7.27 18.13 -9.05
CA PRO A 144 7.91 16.87 -8.71
C PRO A 144 7.24 16.23 -7.48
N LEU A 145 6.74 15.00 -7.62
CA LEU A 145 5.99 14.33 -6.55
C LEU A 145 6.75 13.17 -5.91
N HIS A 146 7.20 12.19 -6.68
CA HIS A 146 7.87 10.98 -6.16
C HIS A 146 9.06 10.61 -7.01
N THR A 147 10.00 9.87 -6.43
CA THR A 147 11.20 9.38 -7.11
C THR A 147 11.38 7.87 -6.97
N GLN A 148 11.79 7.21 -8.05
CA GLN A 148 12.17 5.79 -8.07
C GLN A 148 13.54 5.60 -8.73
N PHE A 149 14.12 4.40 -8.63
CA PHE A 149 15.53 4.17 -8.97
C PHE A 149 15.73 2.96 -9.88
N ASP A 150 16.75 3.00 -10.75
CA ASP A 150 17.20 1.82 -11.48
C ASP A 150 18.52 1.26 -10.92
N ASN A 151 18.99 0.17 -11.54
CA ASN A 151 20.26 -0.47 -11.21
C ASN A 151 21.50 0.16 -11.86
N ARG A 152 21.35 1.33 -12.51
CA ARG A 152 22.43 2.04 -13.23
C ARG A 152 22.73 3.40 -12.60
N GLY A 153 22.22 3.64 -11.39
CA GLY A 153 22.42 4.89 -10.66
C GLY A 153 21.64 6.06 -11.24
N ASN A 154 20.51 5.79 -11.89
CA ASN A 154 19.57 6.81 -12.31
C ASN A 154 18.37 6.84 -11.35
N ALA A 155 17.79 8.02 -11.24
CA ALA A 155 16.55 8.28 -10.56
C ALA A 155 15.50 8.78 -11.58
N TYR A 156 14.24 8.54 -11.28
CA TYR A 156 13.09 8.87 -12.11
C TYR A 156 12.11 9.63 -11.23
N THR A 157 11.74 10.85 -11.60
CA THR A 157 10.83 11.68 -10.82
C THR A 157 9.54 11.96 -11.59
N SER A 158 8.40 11.77 -10.96
CA SER A 158 7.10 12.15 -11.52
C SER A 158 6.90 13.67 -11.47
N LEU A 159 6.44 14.25 -12.58
CA LEU A 159 6.15 15.68 -12.71
C LEU A 159 4.65 15.87 -12.96
N PHE A 160 3.90 16.15 -11.89
CA PHE A 160 2.44 16.23 -11.92
C PHE A 160 1.92 17.32 -12.86
N ILE A 161 2.56 18.50 -12.85
CA ILE A 161 2.13 19.66 -13.65
C ILE A 161 2.56 19.49 -15.10
N GLU A 162 3.80 19.05 -15.35
CA GLU A 162 4.28 18.77 -16.73
C GLU A 162 3.62 17.53 -17.34
N SER A 163 3.01 16.67 -16.52
CA SER A 163 2.57 15.33 -16.92
C SER A 163 3.71 14.57 -17.61
N ALA A 164 4.82 14.41 -16.91
CA ALA A 164 6.02 13.77 -17.44
C ALA A 164 6.76 12.97 -16.35
N VAL A 165 7.64 12.07 -16.79
CA VAL A 165 8.68 11.47 -15.95
C VAL A 165 10.01 12.09 -16.36
N ALA A 166 10.80 12.57 -15.39
CA ALA A 166 12.16 13.01 -15.59
C ALA A 166 13.15 11.94 -15.13
N LYS A 167 14.03 11.48 -16.03
CA LYS A 167 15.18 10.63 -15.72
C LYS A 167 16.38 11.52 -15.42
N TRP A 168 17.04 11.30 -14.30
CA TRP A 168 18.22 12.06 -13.87
C TRP A 168 19.24 11.18 -13.15
N LYS A 169 20.46 11.67 -12.98
CA LYS A 169 21.59 10.90 -12.43
C LYS A 169 21.75 11.11 -10.92
N LEU A 170 21.91 10.03 -10.15
CA LEU A 170 22.31 10.10 -8.74
C LEU A 170 23.79 10.54 -8.60
N PRO A 171 24.24 11.00 -7.41
CA PRO A 171 25.63 11.38 -7.20
C PRO A 171 26.62 10.27 -7.59
N PRO A 172 27.89 10.61 -7.87
CA PRO A 172 28.57 11.87 -7.55
C PRO A 172 28.26 13.03 -8.52
N TYR A 173 28.39 14.25 -8.01
CA TYR A 173 28.26 15.49 -8.78
C TYR A 173 29.56 16.29 -8.76
N GLU A 174 29.80 17.03 -9.85
CA GLU A 174 30.95 17.93 -9.95
C GLU A 174 30.65 19.27 -9.26
N ASP A 175 31.65 19.85 -8.58
CA ASP A 175 31.47 21.12 -7.88
C ASP A 175 31.33 22.29 -8.87
N GLY A 176 30.37 23.18 -8.59
CA GLY A 176 30.20 24.44 -9.34
C GLY A 176 29.62 24.28 -10.75
N VAL A 177 29.14 23.10 -11.11
CA VAL A 177 28.52 22.85 -12.42
C VAL A 177 27.02 23.12 -12.41
N ASP A 178 26.44 23.35 -13.59
CA ASP A 178 24.99 23.46 -13.75
C ASP A 178 24.34 22.07 -13.56
N MET A 179 23.47 21.96 -12.54
CA MET A 179 22.79 20.71 -12.20
C MET A 179 21.80 20.25 -13.26
N ASN A 180 21.39 21.11 -14.21
CA ASN A 180 20.57 20.71 -15.35
C ASN A 180 21.20 19.59 -16.19
N GLN A 181 22.54 19.50 -16.23
CA GLN A 181 23.22 18.45 -17.01
C GLN A 181 22.95 17.03 -16.50
N TYR A 182 22.51 16.90 -15.24
CA TYR A 182 22.18 15.60 -14.65
C TYR A 182 20.74 15.16 -14.95
N VAL A 183 19.91 15.99 -15.61
CA VAL A 183 18.62 15.58 -16.18
C VAL A 183 18.87 14.98 -17.56
N LEU A 184 18.74 13.67 -17.68
CA LEU A 184 19.17 12.88 -18.83
C LEU A 184 18.09 12.73 -19.90
N ASP A 185 16.83 12.65 -19.45
CA ASP A 185 15.69 12.45 -20.34
C ASP A 185 14.37 12.88 -19.68
N LYS A 186 13.39 13.23 -20.51
CA LYS A 186 12.00 13.48 -20.07
C LYS A 186 11.05 12.83 -21.05
N ILE A 187 10.09 12.06 -20.53
CA ILE A 187 9.04 11.44 -21.33
C ILE A 187 7.67 11.96 -20.87
N PRO A 188 6.80 12.41 -21.80
CA PRO A 188 5.43 12.77 -21.45
C PRO A 188 4.63 11.52 -21.07
N VAL A 189 3.78 11.66 -20.05
CA VAL A 189 2.81 10.68 -19.58
C VAL A 189 1.42 11.30 -19.57
N ALA A 190 0.39 10.47 -19.60
CA ALA A 190 -0.97 10.93 -19.80
C ALA A 190 -1.92 10.43 -18.71
N TYR A 191 -2.30 11.26 -17.75
CA TYR A 191 -1.81 12.62 -17.42
C TYR A 191 -1.74 12.79 -15.90
N ASN A 192 -1.03 13.83 -15.46
CA ASN A 192 -0.95 14.19 -14.05
C ASN A 192 -0.49 13.01 -13.19
N ILE A 193 0.73 12.57 -13.45
CA ILE A 193 1.37 11.46 -12.74
C ILE A 193 1.49 11.75 -11.24
N GLY A 194 1.07 10.79 -10.43
CA GLY A 194 1.28 10.75 -8.98
C GLY A 194 2.59 10.05 -8.65
N HIS A 195 2.51 8.85 -8.08
CA HIS A 195 3.66 7.99 -7.90
C HIS A 195 4.09 7.33 -9.23
N LEU A 196 5.28 6.76 -9.19
CA LEU A 196 5.80 5.81 -10.17
C LEU A 196 6.44 4.66 -9.40
N VAL A 197 6.67 3.54 -10.09
CA VAL A 197 7.37 2.36 -9.54
C VAL A 197 8.34 1.82 -10.59
N THR A 198 9.57 1.50 -10.20
CA THR A 198 10.49 0.71 -11.03
C THR A 198 10.53 -0.73 -10.55
N ALA A 199 10.91 -1.66 -11.44
CA ALA A 199 11.09 -3.06 -11.07
C ALA A 199 12.08 -3.21 -9.90
N GLU A 200 11.56 -3.66 -8.75
CA GLU A 200 12.29 -3.79 -7.48
C GLU A 200 12.96 -2.49 -6.99
N GLY A 201 12.42 -1.32 -7.38
CA GLY A 201 12.97 0.01 -7.11
C GLY A 201 13.17 0.36 -5.64
N ASP A 202 12.26 -0.12 -4.78
CA ASP A 202 12.29 0.09 -3.33
C ASP A 202 13.25 -0.86 -2.60
N SER A 203 14.00 -1.67 -3.34
CA SER A 203 14.96 -2.63 -2.77
C SER A 203 16.40 -2.13 -2.90
N ARG A 204 17.32 -2.85 -2.25
CA ARG A 204 18.78 -2.64 -2.42
C ARG A 204 19.30 -3.07 -3.79
N SER A 205 18.48 -3.72 -4.60
CA SER A 205 18.87 -4.30 -5.87
C SER A 205 17.73 -4.18 -6.88
N PRO A 206 17.41 -2.95 -7.36
CA PRO A 206 16.46 -2.78 -8.45
C PRO A 206 16.84 -3.67 -9.63
N ASP A 207 15.85 -4.17 -10.36
CA ASP A 207 16.12 -4.95 -11.57
C ASP A 207 16.46 -4.03 -12.77
N GLY A 208 15.98 -2.78 -12.71
CA GLY A 208 15.99 -1.88 -13.87
C GLY A 208 15.00 -2.35 -14.94
N ASN A 209 15.08 -1.77 -16.13
CA ASN A 209 14.32 -2.14 -17.34
C ASN A 209 12.89 -1.61 -17.44
N TYR A 210 12.07 -1.67 -16.39
CA TYR A 210 10.68 -1.20 -16.46
C TYR A 210 10.31 -0.23 -15.36
N LEU A 211 9.44 0.71 -15.73
CA LEU A 211 8.82 1.70 -14.87
C LEU A 211 7.31 1.74 -15.16
N VAL A 212 6.48 1.86 -14.13
CA VAL A 212 5.06 2.15 -14.28
C VAL A 212 4.77 3.54 -13.72
N ALA A 213 4.21 4.41 -14.55
CA ALA A 213 3.71 5.72 -14.17
C ALA A 213 2.24 5.61 -13.76
N LEU A 214 1.89 6.03 -12.53
CA LEU A 214 0.54 5.97 -11.99
C LEU A 214 -0.13 7.34 -12.16
N ASN A 215 -0.88 7.50 -13.26
CA ASN A 215 -1.46 8.76 -13.71
C ASN A 215 -2.87 8.94 -13.17
N LYS A 216 -3.13 10.13 -12.62
CA LYS A 216 -4.40 10.45 -11.95
C LYS A 216 -5.54 10.76 -12.91
N LEU A 217 -5.21 11.04 -14.17
CA LEU A 217 -6.20 11.40 -15.19
C LEU A 217 -5.89 10.68 -16.49
N SER A 218 -6.73 9.74 -16.92
CA SER A 218 -6.60 9.10 -18.24
C SER A 218 -7.15 9.97 -19.38
N LYS A 219 -8.19 10.76 -19.10
CA LYS A 219 -8.94 11.57 -20.08
C LYS A 219 -9.40 10.71 -21.27
N GLY A 220 -9.47 11.28 -22.48
CA GLY A 220 -9.94 10.61 -23.70
C GLY A 220 -9.00 9.55 -24.29
N ARG A 221 -8.21 8.84 -23.47
CA ARG A 221 -7.31 7.76 -23.93
C ARG A 221 -8.00 6.40 -24.05
N HIS A 222 -9.19 6.25 -23.48
CA HIS A 222 -10.07 5.11 -23.65
C HIS A 222 -11.41 5.56 -24.25
N LEU A 223 -12.23 4.59 -24.65
CA LEU A 223 -13.62 4.86 -25.02
C LEU A 223 -14.36 5.53 -23.86
N SER A 224 -15.24 6.48 -24.16
CA SER A 224 -16.03 7.14 -23.12
C SER A 224 -16.86 6.12 -22.34
N VAL A 225 -16.73 6.15 -21.02
CA VAL A 225 -17.51 5.34 -20.07
C VAL A 225 -18.46 6.19 -19.23
N GLY A 226 -18.70 7.44 -19.66
CA GLY A 226 -19.47 8.43 -18.89
C GLY A 226 -18.61 9.20 -17.89
N PRO A 227 -19.22 9.80 -16.86
CA PRO A 227 -18.53 10.73 -15.94
C PRO A 227 -17.48 10.08 -15.03
N SER A 228 -17.63 8.79 -14.73
CA SER A 228 -16.68 8.04 -13.89
C SER A 228 -15.57 7.47 -14.75
N ILE A 229 -14.49 8.23 -14.88
CA ILE A 229 -13.37 7.93 -15.76
C ILE A 229 -12.32 7.11 -14.99
N PRO A 230 -11.84 5.97 -15.51
CA PRO A 230 -10.74 5.22 -14.89
C PRO A 230 -9.44 6.03 -14.89
N GLU A 231 -8.52 5.68 -14.03
CA GLU A 231 -7.15 6.20 -14.07
C GLU A 231 -6.33 5.54 -15.17
N SER A 232 -5.04 5.91 -15.28
CA SER A 232 -4.13 5.36 -16.28
C SER A 232 -2.83 4.91 -15.63
N ALA A 233 -2.41 3.67 -15.86
CA ALA A 233 -1.11 3.16 -15.48
C ALA A 233 -0.31 2.90 -16.75
N GLN A 234 0.81 3.62 -16.93
CA GLN A 234 1.60 3.55 -18.15
C GLN A 234 2.91 2.81 -17.94
N LEU A 235 3.12 1.73 -18.70
CA LEU A 235 4.35 0.96 -18.70
C LEU A 235 5.39 1.62 -19.62
N ILE A 236 6.57 1.89 -19.07
CA ILE A 236 7.68 2.56 -19.74
C ILE A 236 8.91 1.64 -19.68
N ASP A 237 9.51 1.39 -20.84
CA ASP A 237 10.84 0.79 -20.96
C ASP A 237 11.90 1.83 -20.57
N ILE A 238 12.71 1.49 -19.58
CA ILE A 238 13.83 2.27 -19.08
C ILE A 238 15.16 1.50 -19.22
N SER A 239 15.20 0.42 -20.00
CA SER A 239 16.41 -0.40 -20.21
C SER A 239 17.50 0.33 -20.99
N GLY A 240 17.11 1.24 -21.89
CA GLY A 240 18.01 2.01 -22.74
C GLY A 240 18.39 3.40 -22.20
N GLU A 241 19.07 4.16 -23.06
CA GLU A 241 19.45 5.55 -22.79
C GLU A 241 18.21 6.46 -22.67
N LYS A 242 17.25 6.29 -23.59
CA LYS A 242 15.99 7.02 -23.65
C LYS A 242 14.83 6.16 -23.15
N MET A 243 13.89 6.79 -22.45
CA MET A 243 12.66 6.14 -22.01
C MET A 243 11.72 5.92 -23.19
N ASN A 244 11.02 4.79 -23.22
CA ASN A 244 10.06 4.47 -24.28
C ASN A 244 8.73 3.97 -23.70
N LEU A 245 7.63 4.67 -24.01
CA LEU A 245 6.30 4.28 -23.55
C LEU A 245 5.84 3.03 -24.33
N LEU A 246 5.48 1.97 -23.60
CA LEU A 246 5.09 0.69 -24.18
C LEU A 246 3.58 0.45 -24.18
N TYR A 247 2.91 0.78 -23.08
CA TYR A 247 1.53 0.36 -22.87
C TYR A 247 0.78 1.29 -21.91
N ASP A 248 -0.53 1.41 -22.15
CA ASP A 248 -1.48 2.07 -21.26
C ASP A 248 -2.47 1.04 -20.73
N ALA A 249 -2.53 0.91 -19.41
CA ALA A 249 -3.59 0.19 -18.70
C ALA A 249 -4.54 1.20 -18.06
N PHE A 250 -5.84 0.89 -18.00
CA PHE A 250 -6.82 1.73 -17.33
C PHE A 250 -7.28 1.04 -16.05
N THR A 251 -7.12 1.70 -14.92
CA THR A 251 -7.39 1.16 -13.58
C THR A 251 -8.62 1.81 -12.95
N GLU A 252 -9.28 1.10 -12.04
CA GLU A 252 -10.32 1.72 -11.22
C GLU A 252 -9.70 2.83 -10.34
N PRO A 253 -10.31 4.02 -10.20
CA PRO A 253 -9.72 5.13 -9.44
C PRO A 253 -9.68 4.83 -7.92
N GLU A 254 -8.58 5.02 -7.18
CA GLU A 254 -7.33 5.71 -7.50
C GLU A 254 -6.13 4.94 -6.90
N PRO A 255 -5.38 4.12 -7.67
CA PRO A 255 -4.18 3.49 -7.17
C PRO A 255 -3.13 4.56 -6.89
N HIS A 256 -2.74 4.69 -5.62
CA HIS A 256 -1.74 5.67 -5.21
C HIS A 256 -0.32 5.15 -5.39
N TYR A 257 -0.07 3.89 -5.03
CA TYR A 257 1.26 3.30 -5.08
C TYR A 257 1.21 1.83 -5.50
N ALA A 258 2.34 1.31 -5.94
CA ALA A 258 2.53 -0.08 -6.31
C ALA A 258 3.96 -0.52 -5.99
N VAL A 259 4.16 -1.82 -5.86
CA VAL A 259 5.48 -2.45 -5.83
C VAL A 259 5.57 -3.47 -6.95
N MET A 260 6.75 -3.61 -7.53
CA MET A 260 7.01 -4.58 -8.60
C MET A 260 8.12 -5.53 -8.14
N ILE A 261 7.83 -6.84 -8.14
CA ILE A 261 8.73 -7.91 -7.69
C ILE A 261 8.82 -9.00 -8.75
N LYS A 262 9.99 -9.63 -8.89
CA LYS A 262 10.13 -10.79 -9.77
C LYS A 262 9.29 -11.97 -9.29
N ALA A 263 8.65 -12.64 -10.23
CA ALA A 263 7.80 -13.79 -9.94
C ALA A 263 8.55 -14.97 -9.31
N ASP A 264 9.84 -15.14 -9.61
CA ASP A 264 10.69 -16.21 -9.06
C ASP A 264 11.04 -16.05 -7.56
N LYS A 265 10.71 -14.89 -6.97
CA LYS A 265 10.83 -14.63 -5.54
C LYS A 265 9.56 -14.92 -4.76
N LEU A 266 8.48 -15.29 -5.45
CA LEU A 266 7.18 -15.58 -4.84
C LEU A 266 6.96 -17.09 -4.84
N ASP A 267 6.57 -17.63 -3.69
CA ASP A 267 6.17 -19.03 -3.52
C ASP A 267 4.78 -19.09 -2.86
N PRO A 268 3.71 -18.70 -3.57
CA PRO A 268 2.36 -18.74 -3.03
C PRO A 268 1.85 -20.18 -2.94
N ILE A 269 1.19 -20.51 -1.83
CA ILE A 269 0.46 -21.77 -1.73
C ILE A 269 -0.72 -21.80 -2.72
N GLU A 270 -1.03 -22.98 -3.23
CA GLU A 270 -2.15 -23.15 -4.17
C GLU A 270 -3.46 -23.60 -3.51
N VAL A 271 -3.36 -24.16 -2.30
CA VAL A 271 -4.46 -24.72 -1.49
C VAL A 271 -4.08 -24.60 -0.02
N TYR A 272 -5.05 -24.30 0.85
CA TYR A 272 -4.87 -24.40 2.30
C TYR A 272 -4.90 -25.87 2.73
N LYS A 273 -3.74 -26.44 3.08
CA LYS A 273 -3.67 -27.87 3.40
C LYS A 273 -4.16 -28.12 4.82
N ARG A 274 -5.01 -29.14 5.00
CA ARG A 274 -5.48 -29.62 6.31
C ARG A 274 -4.38 -29.76 7.37
N ASP A 275 -3.23 -30.32 7.00
CA ASP A 275 -2.17 -30.69 7.95
C ASP A 275 -0.97 -29.72 7.90
N ASP A 276 -1.15 -28.47 7.44
CA ASP A 276 -0.06 -27.49 7.41
C ASP A 276 0.20 -26.88 8.81
N PRO A 277 1.35 -27.14 9.45
CA PRO A 277 1.64 -26.60 10.78
C PRO A 277 1.91 -25.10 10.78
N ASN A 278 2.16 -24.49 9.61
CA ASN A 278 2.47 -23.07 9.48
C ASN A 278 1.23 -22.23 9.17
N TRP A 279 0.08 -22.87 8.94
CA TRP A 279 -1.17 -22.18 8.65
C TRP A 279 -2.12 -22.24 9.85
N PRO A 280 -2.72 -21.10 10.28
CA PRO A 280 -3.75 -21.13 11.31
C PRO A 280 -4.98 -21.87 10.79
N HIS A 281 -5.25 -23.05 11.35
CA HIS A 281 -6.46 -23.81 11.05
C HIS A 281 -7.67 -23.19 11.74
N ASN A 282 -8.77 -23.10 11.01
CA ASN A 282 -10.05 -22.77 11.62
C ASN A 282 -10.48 -23.95 12.51
N PRO A 283 -10.77 -23.75 13.80
CA PRO A 283 -11.20 -24.84 14.70
C PRO A 283 -12.53 -25.48 14.26
N ASP A 284 -13.32 -24.79 13.44
CA ASP A 284 -14.58 -25.26 12.87
C ASP A 284 -14.42 -25.90 11.49
N ALA A 285 -13.19 -26.13 11.02
CA ALA A 285 -12.96 -26.82 9.76
C ALA A 285 -13.38 -28.29 9.86
N ILE A 286 -14.09 -28.77 8.83
CA ILE A 286 -14.45 -30.18 8.68
C ILE A 286 -13.95 -30.72 7.33
N TRP A 287 -13.51 -31.96 7.29
CA TRP A 287 -12.81 -32.54 6.14
C TRP A 287 -13.53 -33.75 5.54
N SER A 288 -14.67 -34.14 6.11
CA SER A 288 -15.50 -35.20 5.57
C SER A 288 -16.99 -35.02 5.86
N THR A 289 -17.82 -35.78 5.16
CA THR A 289 -19.27 -35.80 5.35
C THR A 289 -19.70 -36.29 6.73
N GLU A 290 -18.87 -37.11 7.39
CA GLU A 290 -19.15 -37.65 8.73
C GLU A 290 -19.02 -36.58 9.82
N GLU A 291 -18.24 -35.53 9.56
CA GLU A 291 -18.04 -34.39 10.47
C GLU A 291 -19.11 -33.30 10.28
N ALA A 292 -19.81 -33.32 9.14
CA ALA A 292 -20.89 -32.41 8.82
C ALA A 292 -22.09 -32.60 9.75
N ARG A 293 -22.55 -31.51 10.38
CA ARG A 293 -23.56 -31.58 11.44
C ARG A 293 -24.29 -30.26 11.64
N VAL A 294 -25.46 -30.36 12.27
CA VAL A 294 -26.25 -29.22 12.73
C VAL A 294 -26.46 -29.39 14.23
N GLU A 295 -25.97 -28.44 15.03
CA GLU A 295 -26.13 -28.43 16.47
C GLU A 295 -27.04 -27.27 16.88
N ARG A 296 -27.85 -27.49 17.93
CA ARG A 296 -28.76 -26.48 18.46
C ARG A 296 -28.51 -26.29 19.94
N ASN A 297 -28.29 -25.05 20.33
CA ASN A 297 -28.28 -24.60 21.72
C ASN A 297 -29.31 -23.49 21.91
N GLY A 298 -30.53 -23.88 22.33
CA GLY A 298 -31.65 -22.95 22.45
C GLY A 298 -32.05 -22.34 21.10
N ARG A 299 -31.87 -21.02 20.97
CA ARG A 299 -32.10 -20.25 19.72
C ARG A 299 -30.87 -20.15 18.83
N ASN A 300 -29.71 -20.57 19.31
CA ASN A 300 -28.49 -20.60 18.49
C ASN A 300 -28.44 -21.95 17.77
N VAL A 301 -28.17 -21.92 16.47
CA VAL A 301 -27.99 -23.09 15.62
C VAL A 301 -26.67 -22.94 14.90
N GLU A 302 -25.78 -23.91 15.08
CA GLU A 302 -24.49 -23.96 14.40
C GLU A 302 -24.50 -25.10 13.37
N VAL A 303 -23.99 -24.82 12.18
CA VAL A 303 -23.95 -25.75 11.06
C VAL A 303 -22.52 -25.87 10.59
N TRP A 304 -21.94 -27.07 10.67
CA TRP A 304 -20.67 -27.39 10.02
C TRP A 304 -20.98 -28.03 8.69
N MET A 305 -20.68 -27.29 7.62
CA MET A 305 -20.97 -27.63 6.25
C MET A 305 -19.69 -27.89 5.47
N MET A 306 -19.64 -29.03 4.79
CA MET A 306 -18.61 -29.39 3.84
C MET A 306 -19.05 -28.96 2.44
N ALA A 307 -18.14 -28.38 1.69
CA ALA A 307 -18.29 -28.06 0.27
C ALA A 307 -17.22 -28.80 -0.53
N VAL A 308 -17.66 -29.55 -1.54
CA VAL A 308 -16.83 -30.22 -2.54
C VAL A 308 -17.58 -30.15 -3.86
N ARG A 309 -16.90 -30.25 -4.99
CA ARG A 309 -17.50 -30.13 -6.33
C ARG A 309 -18.87 -30.80 -6.43
N SER A 310 -19.85 -29.99 -6.84
CA SER A 310 -21.24 -30.36 -7.06
C SER A 310 -22.05 -30.70 -5.80
N PHE A 311 -21.52 -30.52 -4.58
CA PHE A 311 -22.15 -31.04 -3.37
C PHE A 311 -21.88 -30.23 -2.09
N PHE A 312 -22.95 -30.00 -1.32
CA PHE A 312 -22.87 -29.53 0.07
C PHE A 312 -23.33 -30.63 1.03
N ALA A 313 -22.69 -30.74 2.19
CA ALA A 313 -23.17 -31.56 3.30
C ALA A 313 -23.14 -30.75 4.60
N PRO A 314 -24.27 -30.55 5.31
CA PRO A 314 -25.61 -30.98 4.92
C PRO A 314 -26.18 -30.13 3.76
N ASP A 315 -26.97 -30.76 2.90
CA ASP A 315 -27.75 -30.11 1.83
C ASP A 315 -29.15 -29.66 2.31
N VAL A 316 -29.56 -30.02 3.53
CA VAL A 316 -30.80 -29.55 4.15
C VAL A 316 -30.55 -29.07 5.58
N ILE A 317 -30.83 -27.80 5.83
CA ILE A 317 -30.73 -27.17 7.15
C ILE A 317 -32.15 -26.93 7.67
N ARG A 318 -32.44 -27.27 8.94
CA ARG A 318 -33.77 -27.08 9.53
C ARG A 318 -33.67 -26.18 10.78
N VAL A 319 -34.27 -25.00 10.70
CA VAL A 319 -34.27 -24.00 11.77
C VAL A 319 -35.67 -23.49 12.07
N ARG A 320 -35.81 -22.67 13.10
CA ARG A 320 -37.06 -22.00 13.50
C ARG A 320 -36.95 -20.52 13.20
N GLN A 321 -38.08 -19.89 12.89
CA GLN A 321 -38.13 -18.45 12.74
C GLN A 321 -37.61 -17.76 14.02
N GLY A 322 -36.65 -16.86 13.86
CA GLY A 322 -36.00 -16.12 14.93
C GLY A 322 -34.80 -16.81 15.58
N ASP A 323 -34.36 -17.97 15.07
CA ASP A 323 -33.06 -18.56 15.44
C ASP A 323 -31.90 -17.66 14.96
N THR A 324 -30.83 -17.62 15.74
CA THR A 324 -29.52 -17.13 15.31
C THR A 324 -28.76 -18.31 14.72
N VAL A 325 -28.47 -18.27 13.43
CA VAL A 325 -27.84 -19.36 12.68
C VAL A 325 -26.42 -18.96 12.33
N THR A 326 -25.45 -19.80 12.69
CA THR A 326 -24.06 -19.71 12.25
C THR A 326 -23.76 -20.90 11.34
N ILE A 327 -23.26 -20.63 10.14
CA ILE A 327 -22.87 -21.68 9.18
C ILE A 327 -21.38 -21.55 8.93
N HIS A 328 -20.64 -22.60 9.24
CA HIS A 328 -19.22 -22.80 8.94
C HIS A 328 -19.13 -23.62 7.66
N VAL A 329 -18.68 -23.02 6.55
CA VAL A 329 -18.51 -23.69 5.27
C VAL A 329 -17.04 -23.99 5.06
N THR A 330 -16.68 -25.28 5.01
CA THR A 330 -15.33 -25.76 4.71
C THR A 330 -15.26 -26.26 3.28
N ASN A 331 -14.42 -25.64 2.45
CA ASN A 331 -14.09 -26.16 1.12
C ASN A 331 -13.00 -27.22 1.26
N ILE A 332 -13.30 -28.48 0.96
CA ILE A 332 -12.35 -29.59 1.12
C ILE A 332 -11.57 -29.94 -0.16
N GLU A 333 -11.67 -29.10 -1.20
CA GLU A 333 -10.95 -29.30 -2.45
C GLU A 333 -9.44 -29.31 -2.24
N GLN A 334 -8.77 -30.19 -2.98
CA GLN A 334 -7.30 -30.30 -3.00
C GLN A 334 -6.70 -29.79 -4.31
N THR A 335 -7.53 -29.17 -5.16
CA THR A 335 -7.13 -28.65 -6.47
C THR A 335 -7.09 -27.13 -6.41
N ARG A 336 -6.03 -26.53 -6.96
CA ARG A 336 -5.91 -25.08 -7.15
C ARG A 336 -7.11 -24.52 -7.91
N ASP A 337 -7.54 -23.32 -7.54
CA ASP A 337 -8.60 -22.55 -8.23
C ASP A 337 -10.00 -23.21 -8.16
N GLU A 338 -10.17 -24.22 -7.32
CA GLU A 338 -11.45 -24.90 -7.11
C GLU A 338 -12.25 -24.20 -6.00
N LEU A 339 -12.59 -22.94 -6.26
CA LEU A 339 -13.34 -22.07 -5.35
C LEU A 339 -14.81 -22.50 -5.26
N HIS A 340 -15.37 -22.50 -4.04
CA HIS A 340 -16.81 -22.62 -3.84
C HIS A 340 -17.42 -21.30 -3.39
N GLY A 341 -18.63 -21.04 -3.84
CA GLY A 341 -19.48 -19.99 -3.30
C GLY A 341 -20.46 -20.54 -2.26
N PHE A 342 -20.99 -19.69 -1.40
CA PHE A 342 -22.14 -20.03 -0.57
C PHE A 342 -23.03 -18.80 -0.40
N ALA A 343 -24.20 -18.82 -1.05
CA ALA A 343 -25.21 -17.79 -0.91
C ALA A 343 -26.53 -18.39 -0.41
N ILE A 344 -27.31 -17.60 0.33
CA ILE A 344 -28.67 -17.97 0.75
C ILE A 344 -29.64 -16.94 0.18
N ASN A 345 -30.64 -17.42 -0.58
CA ASN A 345 -31.68 -16.57 -1.15
C ASN A 345 -32.39 -15.75 -0.05
N ASN A 346 -32.61 -14.47 -0.33
CA ASN A 346 -33.29 -13.49 0.54
C ASN A 346 -32.59 -13.12 1.86
N TYR A 347 -31.40 -13.67 2.15
CA TYR A 347 -30.65 -13.32 3.37
C TYR A 347 -29.47 -12.38 3.13
N ASN A 348 -29.22 -11.95 1.89
CA ASN A 348 -28.08 -11.10 1.50
C ASN A 348 -26.73 -11.66 1.99
N ILE A 349 -26.59 -12.98 1.89
CA ILE A 349 -25.37 -13.71 2.25
C ILE A 349 -24.73 -14.20 0.95
N ASN A 350 -23.44 -13.94 0.79
CA ASN A 350 -22.60 -14.52 -0.25
C ASN A 350 -21.16 -14.63 0.26
N LEU A 351 -20.64 -15.86 0.30
CA LEU A 351 -19.25 -16.17 0.65
C LEU A 351 -18.54 -16.77 -0.56
N VAL A 352 -17.26 -16.47 -0.73
CA VAL A 352 -16.33 -17.25 -1.57
C VAL A 352 -15.38 -17.97 -0.64
N VAL A 353 -15.26 -19.29 -0.76
CA VAL A 353 -14.46 -20.16 0.12
C VAL A 353 -13.40 -20.86 -0.72
N ASP A 354 -12.13 -20.53 -0.47
CA ASP A 354 -10.99 -21.04 -1.22
C ASP A 354 -10.70 -22.51 -0.87
N PRO A 355 -10.04 -23.31 -1.74
CA PRO A 355 -9.63 -24.68 -1.45
C PRO A 355 -8.93 -24.83 -0.09
N GLY A 356 -9.54 -25.60 0.81
CA GLY A 356 -9.07 -25.85 2.17
C GLY A 356 -9.42 -24.76 3.20
N GLU A 357 -10.10 -23.70 2.81
CA GLU A 357 -10.53 -22.64 3.70
C GLU A 357 -11.84 -23.01 4.42
N THR A 358 -12.03 -22.46 5.62
CA THR A 358 -13.33 -22.44 6.30
C THR A 358 -13.75 -21.01 6.59
N LYS A 359 -14.91 -20.60 6.06
CA LYS A 359 -15.54 -19.31 6.36
C LYS A 359 -16.84 -19.51 7.11
N SER A 360 -17.14 -18.57 8.02
CA SER A 360 -18.32 -18.63 8.86
C SER A 360 -19.19 -17.40 8.67
N VAL A 361 -20.51 -17.59 8.63
CA VAL A 361 -21.48 -16.49 8.59
C VAL A 361 -22.54 -16.69 9.66
N THR A 362 -22.85 -15.62 10.40
CA THR A 362 -23.91 -15.63 11.41
C THR A 362 -25.01 -14.65 11.02
N PHE A 363 -26.26 -15.11 11.06
CA PHE A 363 -27.42 -14.31 10.71
C PHE A 363 -28.65 -14.76 11.50
N LYS A 364 -29.73 -14.00 11.43
CA LYS A 364 -31.01 -14.37 12.05
C LYS A 364 -31.94 -14.94 10.98
N ALA A 365 -32.48 -16.14 11.19
CA ALA A 365 -33.49 -16.74 10.32
C ALA A 365 -34.86 -16.09 10.59
N ASP A 366 -35.08 -14.86 10.14
CA ASP A 366 -36.21 -14.02 10.53
C ASP A 366 -37.48 -14.22 9.66
N GLN A 367 -37.38 -14.97 8.57
CA GLN A 367 -38.51 -15.27 7.68
C GLN A 367 -38.80 -16.78 7.65
N SER A 368 -40.05 -17.16 7.91
CA SER A 368 -40.52 -18.54 7.72
C SER A 368 -40.58 -18.90 6.24
N GLY A 369 -40.19 -20.12 5.85
CA GLY A 369 -40.25 -20.55 4.46
C GLY A 369 -39.15 -21.53 4.07
N VAL A 370 -38.98 -21.71 2.76
CA VAL A 370 -37.95 -22.52 2.12
C VAL A 370 -37.00 -21.59 1.40
N PHE A 371 -35.72 -21.61 1.78
CA PHE A 371 -34.69 -20.76 1.20
C PHE A 371 -33.61 -21.67 0.62
N ALA A 372 -33.42 -21.61 -0.70
CA ALA A 372 -32.30 -22.29 -1.32
C ALA A 372 -31.00 -21.60 -0.91
N PHE A 373 -30.00 -22.40 -0.55
CA PHE A 373 -28.61 -21.99 -0.55
C PHE A 373 -27.88 -22.69 -1.70
N TYR A 374 -26.91 -22.03 -2.31
CA TYR A 374 -26.28 -22.53 -3.52
C TYR A 374 -24.87 -21.99 -3.71
N CYS A 375 -24.10 -22.70 -4.54
CA CYS A 375 -22.76 -22.29 -4.93
C CYS A 375 -22.83 -21.18 -6.00
N THR A 376 -22.27 -20.01 -5.69
CA THR A 376 -22.19 -18.86 -6.63
C THR A 376 -21.03 -18.96 -7.60
N ASN A 377 -20.08 -19.87 -7.35
CA ASN A 377 -18.88 -20.05 -8.16
C ASN A 377 -19.06 -21.25 -9.09
N PHE A 378 -18.61 -21.12 -10.33
CA PHE A 378 -18.71 -22.18 -11.33
C PHE A 378 -17.63 -23.24 -11.09
N CYS A 379 -17.82 -24.08 -10.07
CA CYS A 379 -16.86 -25.10 -9.63
C CYS A 379 -16.93 -26.42 -10.41
N SER A 380 -18.01 -26.68 -11.15
CA SER A 380 -18.16 -27.95 -11.87
C SER A 380 -19.18 -27.87 -12.98
N ALA A 381 -19.22 -28.88 -13.85
CA ALA A 381 -20.29 -29.02 -14.84
C ALA A 381 -21.70 -29.08 -14.21
N LEU A 382 -21.78 -29.50 -12.94
CA LEU A 382 -23.02 -29.58 -12.16
C LEU A 382 -23.10 -28.47 -11.09
N HIS A 383 -22.53 -27.28 -11.36
CA HIS A 383 -22.56 -26.19 -10.37
C HIS A 383 -23.99 -25.71 -10.07
N GLN A 384 -24.91 -25.82 -11.04
CA GLN A 384 -26.30 -25.41 -10.86
C GLN A 384 -27.05 -26.34 -9.89
N GLU A 385 -26.66 -27.60 -9.86
CA GLU A 385 -27.19 -28.62 -8.95
C GLU A 385 -26.54 -28.58 -7.57
N MET A 386 -25.43 -27.85 -7.39
CA MET A 386 -24.78 -27.63 -6.10
C MET A 386 -25.58 -26.63 -5.25
N GLN A 387 -26.68 -27.12 -4.71
CA GLN A 387 -27.61 -26.37 -3.88
C GLN A 387 -28.15 -27.24 -2.75
N GLY A 388 -28.69 -26.57 -1.74
CA GLY A 388 -29.43 -27.17 -0.66
C GLY A 388 -30.53 -26.23 -0.16
N TYR A 389 -31.26 -26.64 0.87
CA TYR A 389 -32.43 -25.91 1.35
C TYR A 389 -32.36 -25.67 2.86
N MET A 390 -32.43 -24.40 3.24
CA MET A 390 -32.73 -23.99 4.60
C MET A 390 -34.25 -23.89 4.77
N LEU A 391 -34.78 -24.68 5.70
CA LEU A 391 -36.20 -24.79 6.02
C LEU A 391 -36.44 -24.10 7.36
N VAL A 392 -37.08 -22.93 7.31
CA VAL A 392 -37.38 -22.10 8.49
C VAL A 392 -38.84 -22.32 8.88
N LYS A 393 -39.06 -23.02 10.00
CA LYS A 393 -40.39 -23.33 10.54
C LYS A 393 -40.95 -22.26 11.45
#